data_AF-A0AAW8USD7-F1
#
_entry.id   AF-A0AAW8USD7-F1
#
_cell.length_a   1.000
_cell.length_b   1.000
_cell.length_c   1.000
_cell.angle_alpha   90.00
_cell.angle_beta   90.00
_cell.angle_gamma   90.00
#
_symmetry.space_group_name_H-M   'P 1'
#
loop_
_entity.id
_entity.type
_entity.pdbx_description
1 polymer ?
#
loop_
_entity_poly.entity_id
_entity_poly.type
_entity_poly.pdbx_seq_one_letter_code
_entity_poly.pdbx_strand_id
1 'polypeptide(L)' 'MEESESFEQHWLLSSSIQRVKYLKLLSAYPKTTWTEEEKKVFLWLCQMDIDTLETMEIIFSKLAHKK' A
#
# COMPACT_ATOMS: atom_id res chain seq x y z
N MET A 1 6.32 -3.34 19.94
CA MET A 1 5.92 -4.76 19.87
C MET A 1 4.57 -4.92 19.15
N GLU A 2 3.64 -3.96 19.25
CA GLU A 2 2.37 -3.98 18.48
C GLU A 2 2.51 -3.71 16.97
N GLU A 3 3.51 -2.93 16.56
CA GLU A 3 3.68 -2.53 15.16
C GLU A 3 4.09 -3.67 14.23
N SER A 4 4.84 -4.68 14.71
CA SER A 4 5.23 -5.84 13.91
C SER A 4 4.05 -6.80 13.71
N GLU A 5 3.16 -6.90 14.70
CA GLU A 5 1.97 -7.75 14.64
C GLU A 5 0.97 -7.27 13.57
N SER A 6 0.86 -5.95 13.34
CA SER A 6 -0.10 -5.45 12.35
C SER A 6 0.29 -5.86 10.92
N PHE A 7 1.57 -5.76 10.53
CA PHE A 7 2.00 -6.14 9.18
C PHE A 7 1.76 -7.62 8.92
N GLU A 8 2.12 -8.48 9.88
CA GLU A 8 2.00 -9.92 9.72
C GLU A 8 0.53 -10.35 9.61
N GLN A 9 -0.36 -9.74 10.41
CA GLN A 9 -1.80 -9.95 10.28
C GLN A 9 -2.35 -9.47 8.94
N HIS A 10 -2.00 -8.25 8.50
CA HIS A 10 -2.39 -7.75 7.18
C HIS A 10 -1.85 -8.65 6.06
N TRP A 11 -0.63 -9.14 6.20
CA TRP A 11 -0.02 -10.03 5.22
C TRP A 11 -0.78 -11.36 5.14
N LEU A 12 -1.11 -11.96 6.28
CA LEU A 12 -1.86 -13.21 6.37
C LEU A 12 -3.28 -13.08 5.79
N LEU A 13 -3.96 -11.95 6.04
CA LEU A 13 -5.30 -11.66 5.51
C LEU A 13 -5.30 -11.31 4.01
N SER A 14 -4.15 -10.93 3.45
CA SER A 14 -4.04 -10.59 2.03
C SER A 14 -4.24 -11.82 1.14
N SER A 15 -5.09 -11.68 0.12
CA SER A 15 -5.21 -12.67 -0.94
C SER A 15 -3.93 -12.79 -1.77
N SER A 16 -3.80 -13.88 -2.53
CA SER A 16 -2.66 -14.11 -3.43
C SER A 16 -2.48 -12.96 -4.44
N ILE A 17 -3.58 -12.42 -4.98
CA ILE A 17 -3.57 -11.29 -5.92
C ILE A 17 -2.97 -10.03 -5.26
N GLN A 18 -3.39 -9.74 -4.02
CA GLN A 18 -2.93 -8.56 -3.28
C GLN A 18 -1.43 -8.67 -2.95
N ARG A 19 -0.96 -9.85 -2.54
CA ARG A 19 0.48 -10.12 -2.31
C ARG A 19 1.31 -9.98 -3.58
N VAL A 20 0.81 -10.46 -4.72
CA VAL A 20 1.49 -10.29 -6.02
C VAL A 20 1.57 -8.82 -6.42
N LYS A 21 0.50 -8.03 -6.21
CA LYS A 21 0.53 -6.58 -6.46
C LYS A 21 1.57 -5.89 -5.59
N TYR A 22 1.62 -6.21 -4.30
CA TYR A 22 2.61 -5.67 -3.36
C TYR A 22 4.05 -5.95 -3.82
N LEU A 23 4.36 -7.20 -4.16
CA LEU A 23 5.70 -7.57 -4.65
C LEU A 23 6.06 -6.85 -5.96
N LYS A 24 5.10 -6.73 -6.89
CA LYS A 24 5.29 -5.98 -8.13
C LYS A 24 5.61 -4.51 -7.87
N LEU A 25 4.88 -3.85 -6.97
CA LEU A 25 5.11 -2.45 -6.59
C LEU A 25 6.51 -2.25 -6.00
N LEU A 26 6.93 -3.09 -5.06
CA LEU A 26 8.30 -3.01 -4.53
C LEU A 26 9.35 -3.18 -5.62
N SER A 27 9.14 -4.14 -6.54
CA SER A 27 10.08 -4.40 -7.64
C SER A 27 10.12 -3.29 -8.70
N ALA A 28 9.07 -2.48 -8.82
CA ALA A 28 9.01 -1.37 -9.77
C ALA A 28 9.92 -0.20 -9.36
N TYR A 29 10.27 -0.11 -8.07
CA TYR A 29 11.12 0.95 -7.52
C TYR A 29 12.38 0.38 -6.84
N PRO A 30 13.27 -0.31 -7.59
CA PRO A 30 14.39 -1.05 -7.01
C PRO A 30 15.49 -0.15 -6.41
N LYS A 31 15.47 1.14 -6.74
CA LYS A 31 16.43 2.14 -6.20
C LYS A 31 15.90 2.87 -4.97
N THR A 32 14.65 2.64 -4.58
CA THR A 32 14.03 3.28 -3.43
C THR A 32 14.17 2.37 -2.21
N THR A 33 14.80 2.89 -1.16
CA THR A 33 14.86 2.19 0.13
C THR A 33 13.59 2.48 0.91
N TRP A 34 12.66 1.54 0.90
CA TRP A 34 11.40 1.65 1.65
C TRP A 34 11.60 1.30 3.12
N THR A 35 11.11 2.16 4.01
CA THR A 35 11.04 1.90 5.45
C THR A 35 10.01 0.82 5.77
N GLU A 36 10.00 0.30 6.99
CA GLU A 36 8.97 -0.67 7.42
C GLU A 36 7.57 -0.05 7.45
N GLU A 37 7.45 1.22 7.83
CA GLU A 37 6.18 1.94 7.82
C GLU A 37 5.63 2.10 6.40
N GLU A 38 6.48 2.49 5.44
CA GLU A 38 6.06 2.65 4.03
C GLU A 38 5.61 1.31 3.42
N LYS A 39 6.31 0.21 3.75
CA LYS A 39 5.91 -1.14 3.34
C LYS A 39 4.56 -1.54 3.92
N LYS A 40 4.26 -1.19 5.18
CA LYS A 40 2.94 -1.43 5.79
C LYS A 40 1.85 -0.66 5.04
N VAL A 41 2.09 0.62 4.74
CA VAL A 41 1.14 1.43 3.98
C VAL A 41 0.92 0.84 2.59
N PHE A 42 1.96 0.37 1.89
CA PHE A 42 1.79 -0.27 0.59
C PHE A 42 0.97 -1.56 0.64
N LEU A 43 1.21 -2.39 1.65
CA LEU A 43 0.42 -3.60 1.82
C LEU A 43 -1.06 -3.25 2.07
N TRP A 44 -1.32 -2.27 2.92
CA TRP A 44 -2.67 -1.77 3.19
C TRP A 44 -3.35 -1.27 1.92
N LEU A 45 -2.66 -0.45 1.10
CA LEU A 45 -3.18 0.01 -0.20
C LEU A 45 -3.51 -1.15 -1.15
N CYS A 46 -2.67 -2.20 -1.16
CA CYS A 46 -2.94 -3.38 -1.99
C CYS A 46 -4.20 -4.13 -1.53
N GLN A 47 -4.63 -3.99 -0.28
CA GLN A 47 -5.80 -4.65 0.27
C GLN A 47 -7.12 -3.90 0.01
N MET A 48 -7.05 -2.63 -0.35
CA MET A 48 -8.22 -1.79 -0.60
C MET A 48 -8.97 -2.23 -1.87
N ASP A 49 -10.28 -2.04 -1.85
CA ASP A 49 -11.12 -2.21 -3.04
C ASP A 49 -10.86 -1.10 -4.07
N ILE A 50 -11.30 -1.35 -5.31
CA ILE A 50 -11.05 -0.47 -6.45
C ILE A 50 -11.71 0.90 -6.24
N ASP A 51 -12.95 0.93 -5.74
CA ASP A 51 -13.70 2.17 -5.54
C ASP A 51 -13.02 3.08 -4.52
N THR A 52 -12.46 2.49 -3.45
CA THR A 52 -11.70 3.26 -2.46
C THR A 52 -10.36 3.75 -3.03
N LEU A 53 -9.65 2.96 -3.84
CA LEU A 53 -8.42 3.42 -4.51
C LEU A 53 -8.69 4.58 -5.48
N GLU A 54 -9.73 4.49 -6.30
CA GLU A 54 -10.14 5.58 -7.20
C GLU A 54 -10.49 6.85 -6.42
N THR A 55 -11.18 6.70 -5.29
CA THR A 55 -11.49 7.81 -4.39
C THR A 55 -10.22 8.46 -3.84
N MET A 56 -9.19 7.69 -3.46
CA MET A 56 -7.91 8.22 -3.02
C MET A 56 -7.21 9.02 -4.12
N GLU A 57 -7.18 8.52 -5.36
CA GLU A 57 -6.60 9.24 -6.51
C GLU A 57 -7.29 10.59 -6.76
N ILE A 58 -8.63 10.64 -6.65
CA ILE A 58 -9.40 11.88 -6.76
C ILE A 58 -9.02 12.86 -5.64
N ILE A 59 -8.90 12.39 -4.39
CA ILE A 59 -8.52 13.23 -3.26
C ILE A 59 -7.10 13.79 -3.45
N PHE A 60 -6.13 12.94 -3.80
CA PHE A 60 -4.75 13.36 -4.02
C PHE A 60 -4.64 14.35 -5.17
N SER A 61 -5.38 14.14 -6.26
CA SER A 61 -5.46 15.11 -7.36
C SER A 61 -5.98 16.47 -6.88
N LYS A 62 -7.07 16.50 -6.11
CA LYS A 62 -7.61 17.75 -5.54
C LYS A 62 -6.62 18.45 -4.61
N LEU A 63 -5.86 17.71 -3.82
CA LEU A 63 -4.85 18.26 -2.92
C LEU A 63 -3.64 18.80 -3.68
N ALA A 64 -3.17 18.10 -4.72
CA ALA A 64 -2.07 18.55 -5.57
C ALA A 64 -2.42 19.80 -6.38
N HIS A 65 -3.70 19.96 -6.75
CA HIS A 65 -4.21 21.13 -7.46
C HIS A 65 -4.68 22.28 -6.55
N LYS A 66 -4.66 22.12 -5.22
CA LYS A 66 -4.76 23.23 -4.27
C LYS A 66 -3.39 23.92 -4.18
N LYS A 67 -3.11 24.75 -5.17
CA LYS A 67 -2.03 25.74 -5.13
C LYS A 67 -2.60 27.12 -4.86
#